data_AF-A0A252EDJ1-F1
#
_entry.id   AF-A0A252EDJ1-F1
#
_cell.length_a   1.000
_cell.length_b   1.000
_cell.length_c   1.000
_cell.angle_alpha   90.00
_cell.angle_beta   90.00
_cell.angle_gamma   90.00
#
_symmetry.space_group_name_H-M   'P 1'
#
loop_
_entity.id
_entity.type
_entity.pdbx_description
1 polymer ?
#
loop_
_entity_poly.entity_id
_entity_poly.type
_entity_poly.pdbx_seq_one_letter_code
_entity_poly.pdbx_strand_id
1 'polypeptide(L)'
;MSEINVYRVSSSLQYGRISPAARIKDGKRQPVFPDDIKQEDWELYPIRLDENTTDVNFIPYYVGDDFVVDETAKSLLQPLIQACGEFRPVKVGERLYWWFKCTARYDCTLKGRLEGRIGIEELNLWAEVNRWVFDPSRLREAPAIFHPYEMKTRLLCTDVLKDVVEKSGLVGLTFQHLWNSTTGGEWVKRPPVLGPIAAKLGKELEEKWEKNKKKYGLLYDKLKDKEGIKLI
;
A
#
# COMPACT_ATOMS: atom_id res chain seq x y z
N MET A 1 -25.51 -5.94 15.04
CA MET A 1 -24.75 -5.29 13.96
C MET A 1 -23.35 -5.89 13.98
N SER A 2 -22.79 -6.26 12.82
CA SER A 2 -21.41 -6.77 12.76
C SER A 2 -20.43 -5.67 13.15
N GLU A 3 -19.34 -6.05 13.82
CA GLU A 3 -18.23 -5.16 14.12
C GLU A 3 -17.61 -4.63 12.82
N ILE A 4 -17.24 -3.33 12.81
CA ILE A 4 -16.51 -2.71 11.71
C ILE A 4 -15.08 -2.46 12.19
N ASN A 5 -14.09 -2.92 11.43
CA ASN A 5 -12.69 -2.63 11.69
C ASN A 5 -12.13 -1.67 10.65
N VAL A 6 -11.13 -0.88 11.07
CA VAL A 6 -10.32 -0.06 10.19
C VAL A 6 -8.85 -0.45 10.34
N TYR A 7 -8.20 -0.64 9.20
CA TYR A 7 -6.79 -1.01 9.10
C TYR A 7 -6.04 0.03 8.29
N ARG A 8 -4.79 0.30 8.68
CA ARG A 8 -3.82 0.88 7.75
C ARG A 8 -3.28 -0.22 6.85
N VAL A 9 -3.27 0.05 5.55
CA VAL A 9 -2.68 -0.79 4.52
C VAL A 9 -1.29 -0.25 4.20
N SER A 10 -0.29 -1.14 4.20
CA SER A 10 1.05 -0.82 3.72
C SER A 10 1.71 -2.03 3.11
N SER A 11 2.55 -1.84 2.11
CA SER A 11 3.37 -2.92 1.56
C SER A 11 4.58 -3.21 2.46
N SER A 12 5.00 -4.47 2.55
CA SER A 12 6.12 -4.84 3.43
C SER A 12 7.46 -4.68 2.71
N LEU A 13 8.32 -3.80 3.24
CA LEU A 13 9.67 -3.55 2.72
C LEU A 13 10.59 -4.77 2.79
N GLN A 14 10.24 -5.81 3.56
CA GLN A 14 11.01 -7.06 3.59
C GLN A 14 11.06 -7.76 2.22
N TYR A 15 10.13 -7.45 1.33
CA TYR A 15 10.09 -7.99 -0.04
C TYR A 15 10.90 -7.14 -1.04
N GLY A 16 11.72 -6.21 -0.57
CA GLY A 16 12.39 -5.21 -1.40
C GLY A 16 11.42 -4.14 -1.89
N ARG A 17 11.76 -3.46 -2.99
CA ARG A 17 11.00 -2.31 -3.48
C ARG A 17 11.27 -2.00 -4.94
N ILE A 18 10.33 -1.30 -5.52
CA ILE A 18 10.49 -0.65 -6.80
C ILE A 18 10.49 0.87 -6.59
N SER A 19 11.19 1.61 -7.45
CA SER A 19 11.30 3.07 -7.31
C SER A 19 11.10 3.80 -8.64
N PRO A 20 10.72 5.10 -8.61
CA PRO A 20 10.53 5.85 -9.82
C PRO A 20 11.76 5.88 -10.72
N ALA A 21 11.53 5.88 -12.03
CA ALA A 21 12.55 6.38 -12.94
C ALA A 21 12.90 7.83 -12.59
N ALA A 22 14.09 8.26 -13.01
CA ALA A 22 14.50 9.64 -12.84
C ALA A 22 14.68 10.27 -14.21
N ARG A 23 14.21 11.51 -14.33
CA ARG A 23 14.52 12.39 -15.45
C ARG A 23 15.68 13.31 -15.08
N ILE A 24 16.39 13.81 -16.08
CA ILE A 24 17.28 14.96 -15.89
C ILE A 24 16.44 16.21 -16.13
N LYS A 25 16.35 17.08 -15.13
CA LYS A 25 15.72 18.40 -15.24
C LYS A 25 16.69 19.42 -14.63
N ASP A 26 17.00 20.48 -15.38
CA ASP A 26 17.93 21.54 -14.97
C ASP A 26 19.31 21.01 -14.52
N GLY A 27 19.84 20.02 -15.26
CA GLY A 27 21.12 19.37 -14.95
C GLY A 27 21.12 18.48 -13.71
N LYS A 28 19.97 18.29 -13.04
CA LYS A 28 19.83 17.46 -11.85
C LYS A 28 18.95 16.24 -12.13
N ARG A 29 19.34 15.10 -11.56
CA ARG A 29 18.53 13.86 -11.59
C ARG A 29 17.37 14.03 -10.60
N GLN A 30 16.14 14.01 -11.09
CA GLN A 30 14.93 14.14 -10.28
C GLN A 30 14.05 12.90 -10.45
N PRO A 31 13.54 12.29 -9.36
CA PRO A 31 12.52 11.25 -9.47
C PRO A 31 11.29 11.84 -10.17
N VAL A 32 10.62 11.02 -10.99
CA VAL A 32 9.32 11.37 -11.56
C VAL A 32 8.28 10.55 -10.81
N PHE A 33 7.47 11.19 -9.98
CA PHE A 33 6.48 10.45 -9.19
C PHE A 33 5.26 10.11 -10.06
N PRO A 34 4.65 8.93 -9.88
CA PRO A 34 3.43 8.52 -10.59
C PRO A 34 2.32 9.58 -10.52
N ASP A 35 2.18 10.23 -9.37
CA ASP A 35 1.17 11.27 -9.19
C ASP A 35 1.42 12.56 -9.98
N ASP A 36 2.65 12.79 -10.43
CA ASP A 36 2.98 13.95 -11.26
C ASP A 36 2.63 13.73 -12.75
N ILE A 37 2.26 12.51 -13.13
CA ILE A 37 1.97 12.15 -14.52
C ILE A 37 0.45 12.18 -14.72
N LYS A 38 0.02 12.97 -15.70
CA LYS A 38 -1.38 13.04 -16.09
C LYS A 38 -1.85 11.73 -16.70
N GLN A 39 -3.15 11.47 -16.64
CA GLN A 39 -3.69 10.20 -17.09
C GLN A 39 -3.52 10.02 -18.61
N GLU A 40 -3.72 11.07 -19.38
CA GLU A 40 -3.53 11.10 -20.83
C GLU A 40 -2.08 10.85 -21.26
N ASP A 41 -1.12 11.13 -20.39
CA ASP A 41 0.32 10.92 -20.63
C ASP A 41 0.79 9.54 -20.11
N TRP A 42 -0.13 8.72 -19.60
CA TRP A 42 0.18 7.43 -18.98
C TRP A 42 0.09 6.27 -19.96
N GLU A 43 1.19 5.96 -20.65
CA GLU A 43 1.24 4.80 -21.55
C GLU A 43 1.83 3.56 -20.86
N LEU A 44 3.09 3.63 -20.42
CA LEU A 44 3.78 2.52 -19.78
C LEU A 44 4.98 3.05 -19.00
N TYR A 45 4.80 3.32 -17.71
CA TYR A 45 5.81 4.06 -16.95
C TYR A 45 6.97 3.13 -16.53
N PRO A 46 8.23 3.44 -16.87
CA PRO A 46 9.38 2.65 -16.46
C PRO A 46 9.71 2.90 -14.99
N ILE A 47 9.99 1.84 -14.26
CA ILE A 47 10.37 1.91 -12.84
C ILE A 47 11.59 1.03 -12.57
N ARG A 48 12.36 1.38 -11.54
CA ARG A 48 13.60 0.70 -11.18
C ARG A 48 13.37 -0.37 -10.14
N LEU A 49 14.04 -1.50 -10.32
CA LEU A 49 13.98 -2.64 -9.44
C LEU A 49 15.18 -2.66 -8.47
N ASP A 50 14.91 -2.82 -7.18
CA ASP A 50 15.94 -3.15 -6.19
C ASP A 50 16.32 -4.63 -6.34
N GLU A 51 17.62 -4.95 -6.29
CA GLU A 51 18.14 -6.32 -6.48
C GLU A 51 17.54 -7.34 -5.50
N ASN A 52 17.15 -6.88 -4.31
CA ASN A 52 16.59 -7.72 -3.25
C ASN A 52 15.06 -7.86 -3.35
N THR A 53 14.45 -7.34 -4.42
CA THR A 53 13.01 -7.41 -4.60
C THR A 53 12.56 -8.83 -4.88
N THR A 54 11.61 -9.30 -4.09
CA THR A 54 10.98 -10.60 -4.23
C THR A 54 9.77 -10.50 -5.15
N ASP A 55 9.58 -11.53 -5.97
CA ASP A 55 8.47 -11.59 -6.90
C ASP A 55 7.15 -12.00 -6.22
N VAL A 56 6.50 -11.03 -5.59
CA VAL A 56 5.21 -11.17 -4.87
C VAL A 56 4.10 -10.34 -5.52
N ASN A 57 2.86 -10.51 -5.05
CA ASN A 57 1.68 -9.87 -5.66
C ASN A 57 1.61 -8.36 -5.42
N PHE A 58 2.13 -7.87 -4.28
CA PHE A 58 2.21 -6.45 -3.95
C PHE A 58 3.66 -6.06 -3.64
N ILE A 59 4.24 -5.16 -4.44
CA ILE A 59 5.62 -4.71 -4.26
C ILE A 59 5.61 -3.24 -3.81
N PRO A 60 6.32 -2.89 -2.73
CA PRO A 60 6.43 -1.51 -2.27
C PRO A 60 6.96 -0.55 -3.33
N TYR A 61 6.37 0.64 -3.39
CA TYR A 61 6.84 1.72 -4.25
C TYR A 61 7.55 2.81 -3.44
N TYR A 62 8.88 2.84 -3.56
CA TYR A 62 9.84 3.83 -3.02
C TYR A 62 9.72 4.16 -1.53
N VAL A 63 8.74 4.98 -1.13
CA VAL A 63 8.41 5.35 0.25
C VAL A 63 6.91 5.58 0.37
N GLY A 64 6.36 5.22 1.53
CA GLY A 64 4.96 5.44 1.87
C GLY A 64 4.15 4.16 1.85
N ASP A 65 2.85 4.32 1.67
CA ASP A 65 1.91 3.20 1.62
C ASP A 65 1.61 2.77 0.16
N ASP A 66 2.32 3.33 -0.82
CA ASP A 66 2.17 3.02 -2.24
C ASP A 66 2.77 1.66 -2.63
N PHE A 67 2.18 1.04 -3.65
CA PHE A 67 2.61 -0.26 -4.16
C PHE A 67 2.23 -0.45 -5.63
N VAL A 68 2.92 -1.38 -6.27
CA VAL A 68 2.52 -1.96 -7.55
C VAL A 68 1.98 -3.37 -7.32
N VAL A 69 1.07 -3.80 -8.18
CA VAL A 69 0.44 -5.11 -8.13
C VAL A 69 0.71 -5.92 -9.40
N ASP A 70 0.73 -7.24 -9.28
CA ASP A 70 0.73 -8.13 -10.45
C ASP A 70 -0.68 -8.25 -11.08
N GLU A 71 -0.76 -8.97 -12.20
CA GLU A 71 -2.00 -9.16 -12.94
C GLU A 71 -3.09 -9.89 -12.13
N THR A 72 -2.67 -10.82 -11.27
CA THR A 72 -3.59 -11.61 -10.44
C THR A 72 -4.27 -10.71 -9.41
N ALA A 73 -3.48 -9.94 -8.66
CA ALA A 73 -3.98 -9.00 -7.67
C ALA A 73 -4.80 -7.88 -8.33
N LYS A 74 -4.34 -7.33 -9.46
CA LYS A 74 -5.10 -6.33 -10.24
C LYS A 74 -6.47 -6.86 -10.63
N SER A 75 -6.54 -8.04 -11.23
CA SER A 75 -7.81 -8.62 -11.72
C SER A 75 -8.79 -8.91 -10.59
N LEU A 76 -8.29 -9.44 -9.47
CA LEU A 76 -9.11 -9.73 -8.29
C LEU A 76 -9.64 -8.47 -7.61
N LEU A 77 -8.80 -7.43 -7.48
CA LEU A 77 -9.16 -6.20 -6.76
C LEU A 77 -9.93 -5.20 -7.62
N GLN A 78 -9.86 -5.29 -8.96
CA GLN A 78 -10.50 -4.34 -9.89
C GLN A 78 -11.96 -4.00 -9.54
N PRO A 79 -12.84 -4.97 -9.20
CA PRO A 79 -14.24 -4.65 -8.89
C PRO A 79 -14.42 -3.81 -7.61
N LEU A 80 -13.53 -3.98 -6.63
CA LEU A 80 -13.54 -3.20 -5.39
C LEU A 80 -12.93 -1.81 -5.58
N ILE A 81 -11.93 -1.72 -6.45
CA ILE A 81 -11.11 -0.52 -6.63
C ILE A 81 -11.74 0.48 -7.58
N GLN A 82 -12.53 0.05 -8.59
CA GLN A 82 -13.05 0.93 -9.64
C GLN A 82 -13.77 2.20 -9.16
N ALA A 83 -14.35 2.19 -7.96
CA ALA A 83 -15.05 3.33 -7.37
C ALA A 83 -14.15 4.24 -6.49
N CYS A 84 -12.92 3.81 -6.18
CA CYS A 84 -12.06 4.45 -5.19
C CYS A 84 -10.58 4.56 -5.58
N GLY A 85 -10.23 4.08 -6.77
CA GLY A 85 -8.89 4.14 -7.29
C GLY A 85 -8.79 3.60 -8.71
N GLU A 86 -7.57 3.54 -9.20
CA GLU A 86 -7.24 3.08 -10.53
C GLU A 86 -5.92 2.30 -10.53
N PHE A 87 -5.80 1.41 -11.51
CA PHE A 87 -4.58 0.63 -11.75
C PHE A 87 -3.93 1.14 -13.03
N ARG A 88 -2.76 1.75 -12.89
CA ARG A 88 -2.02 2.30 -14.03
C ARG A 88 -0.87 1.38 -14.44
N PRO A 89 -0.72 0.99 -15.72
CA PRO A 89 0.29 0.02 -16.14
C PRO A 89 1.71 0.57 -15.97
N VAL A 90 2.61 -0.25 -15.45
CA VAL A 90 4.03 0.07 -15.25
C VAL A 90 4.93 -1.09 -15.65
N LYS A 91 6.12 -0.80 -16.17
CA LYS A 91 7.05 -1.81 -16.68
C LYS A 91 8.26 -1.98 -15.78
N VAL A 92 8.57 -3.23 -15.45
CA VAL A 92 9.80 -3.65 -14.76
C VAL A 92 10.52 -4.64 -15.66
N GLY A 93 11.52 -4.17 -16.42
CA GLY A 93 12.10 -4.95 -17.53
C GLY A 93 11.00 -5.30 -18.54
N GLU A 94 10.85 -6.57 -18.92
CA GLU A 94 9.75 -7.06 -19.78
C GLU A 94 8.42 -7.29 -19.05
N ARG A 95 8.40 -7.23 -17.71
CA ARG A 95 7.20 -7.57 -16.95
C ARG A 95 6.28 -6.38 -16.74
N LEU A 96 4.99 -6.62 -16.95
CA LEU A 96 3.92 -5.68 -16.68
C LEU A 96 3.43 -5.82 -15.24
N TYR A 97 3.35 -4.69 -14.55
CA TYR A 97 2.70 -4.53 -13.25
C TYR A 97 1.71 -3.36 -13.35
N TRP A 98 0.97 -3.11 -12.27
CA TRP A 98 0.04 -1.98 -12.19
C TRP A 98 0.28 -1.20 -10.91
N TRP A 99 0.60 0.08 -11.03
CA TRP A 99 0.63 0.98 -9.89
C TRP A 99 -0.80 1.26 -9.42
N PHE A 100 -1.03 1.09 -8.11
CA PHE A 100 -2.31 1.40 -7.50
C PHE A 100 -2.35 2.88 -7.10
N LYS A 101 -3.30 3.62 -7.68
CA LYS A 101 -3.65 4.98 -7.24
C LYS A 101 -4.95 4.95 -6.46
N CYS A 102 -4.93 5.35 -5.20
CA CYS A 102 -6.16 5.66 -4.50
C CYS A 102 -6.61 7.08 -4.85
N THR A 103 -7.85 7.22 -5.33
CA THR A 103 -8.46 8.52 -5.63
C THR A 103 -9.50 8.92 -4.58
N ALA A 104 -9.96 7.96 -3.76
CA ALA A 104 -10.91 8.21 -2.70
C ALA A 104 -10.24 8.90 -1.51
N ARG A 105 -10.69 10.13 -1.24
CA ARG A 105 -10.45 10.81 0.03
C ARG A 105 -11.75 10.82 0.82
N TYR A 106 -11.74 10.27 2.04
CA TYR A 106 -12.97 10.03 2.80
C TYR A 106 -12.91 10.66 4.20
N ASP A 107 -13.96 11.40 4.57
CA ASP A 107 -14.09 12.07 5.87
C ASP A 107 -14.89 11.19 6.84
N CYS A 108 -14.20 10.28 7.53
CA CYS A 108 -14.80 9.32 8.44
C CYS A 108 -14.26 9.40 9.87
N THR A 109 -13.42 10.37 10.19
CA THR A 109 -12.84 10.52 11.53
C THR A 109 -13.67 11.50 12.38
N LEU A 110 -13.65 11.32 13.69
CA LEU A 110 -14.24 12.28 14.63
C LEU A 110 -13.20 13.34 14.99
N LYS A 111 -13.24 14.45 14.24
CA LYS A 111 -12.34 15.61 14.43
C LYS A 111 -12.40 16.08 15.89
N GLY A 112 -11.22 16.24 16.51
CA GLY A 112 -11.08 16.60 17.93
C GLY A 112 -11.00 15.42 18.91
N ARG A 113 -11.14 14.17 18.43
CA ARG A 113 -10.92 12.95 19.25
C ARG A 113 -9.69 12.15 18.85
N LEU A 114 -8.98 12.61 17.82
CA LEU A 114 -7.71 12.04 17.40
C LEU A 114 -6.60 12.48 18.36
N GLU A 115 -5.64 11.59 18.62
CA GLU A 115 -4.47 11.90 19.45
C GLU A 115 -3.19 11.59 18.67
N GLY A 116 -2.14 12.40 18.85
CA GLY A 116 -0.91 12.35 18.05
C GLY A 116 -0.28 13.72 17.84
N ARG A 117 0.52 13.85 16.77
CA ARG A 117 1.25 15.07 16.42
C ARG A 117 0.71 15.68 15.13
N ILE A 118 0.29 16.94 15.24
CA ILE A 118 -0.08 17.77 14.09
C ILE A 118 1.21 18.25 13.40
N GLY A 119 1.24 18.13 12.07
CA GLY A 119 2.37 18.57 11.24
C GLY A 119 2.19 20.00 10.73
N ILE A 120 1.01 20.30 10.19
CA ILE A 120 0.63 21.63 9.69
C ILE A 120 -0.74 21.95 10.28
N GLU A 121 -0.77 22.88 11.24
CA GLU A 121 -1.94 23.16 12.08
C GLU A 121 -3.06 23.85 11.30
N GLU A 122 -2.71 24.77 10.42
CA GLU A 122 -3.64 25.55 9.58
C GLU A 122 -4.47 24.66 8.64
N LEU A 123 -3.91 23.51 8.28
CA LEU A 123 -4.56 22.54 7.38
C LEU A 123 -5.12 21.32 8.13
N ASN A 124 -4.99 21.27 9.46
CA ASN A 124 -5.28 20.10 10.29
C ASN A 124 -4.65 18.81 9.71
N LEU A 125 -3.41 18.92 9.21
CA LEU A 125 -2.68 17.80 8.64
C LEU A 125 -1.79 17.18 9.71
N TRP A 126 -2.03 15.91 9.98
CA TRP A 126 -1.34 15.15 11.01
C TRP A 126 -0.02 14.60 10.46
N ALA A 127 1.07 14.83 11.20
CA ALA A 127 2.35 14.18 10.94
C ALA A 127 2.33 12.74 11.46
N GLU A 128 1.59 12.50 12.55
CA GLU A 128 1.49 11.21 13.20
C GLU A 128 0.17 11.13 13.99
N VAL A 129 -0.59 10.05 13.80
CA VAL A 129 -1.79 9.76 14.61
C VAL A 129 -1.51 8.52 15.45
N ASN A 130 -1.52 8.68 16.76
CA ASN A 130 -1.32 7.63 17.74
C ASN A 130 -2.63 7.00 18.20
N ARG A 131 -3.76 7.69 18.07
CA ARG A 131 -5.08 7.13 18.32
C ARG A 131 -6.05 7.61 17.27
N TRP A 132 -6.59 6.66 16.51
CA TRP A 132 -7.63 6.94 15.53
C TRP A 132 -9.01 6.77 16.15
N VAL A 133 -9.93 7.66 15.79
CA VAL A 133 -11.33 7.59 16.20
C VAL A 133 -12.18 7.89 14.98
N PHE A 134 -13.07 6.95 14.64
CA PHE A 134 -13.92 7.01 13.46
C PHE A 134 -15.40 7.15 13.83
N ASP A 135 -16.17 7.70 12.90
CA ASP A 135 -17.63 7.71 12.92
C ASP A 135 -18.14 6.38 12.35
N PRO A 136 -18.76 5.49 13.17
CA PRO A 136 -19.24 4.20 12.69
C PRO A 136 -20.33 4.31 11.62
N SER A 137 -21.11 5.40 11.62
CA SER A 137 -22.17 5.60 10.64
C SER A 137 -21.58 5.85 9.25
N ARG A 138 -20.53 6.68 9.17
CA ARG A 138 -19.81 6.97 7.92
C ARG A 138 -19.02 5.77 7.41
N LEU A 139 -18.41 4.99 8.30
CA LEU A 139 -17.61 3.83 7.90
C LEU A 139 -18.39 2.75 7.13
N ARG A 140 -19.72 2.68 7.29
CA ARG A 140 -20.56 1.71 6.56
C ARG A 140 -20.64 2.00 5.07
N GLU A 141 -20.44 3.25 4.69
CA GLU A 141 -20.46 3.73 3.32
C GLU A 141 -19.03 4.02 2.82
N ALA A 142 -18.01 3.67 3.62
CA ALA A 142 -16.63 3.90 3.25
C ALA A 142 -16.24 3.06 2.03
N PRO A 143 -15.42 3.62 1.12
CA PRO A 143 -14.80 2.84 0.06
C PRO A 143 -13.95 1.68 0.60
N ALA A 144 -13.70 0.67 -0.23
CA ALA A 144 -12.88 -0.48 0.14
C ALA A 144 -11.47 -0.07 0.61
N ILE A 145 -10.92 0.98 0.02
CA ILE A 145 -9.66 1.61 0.40
C ILE A 145 -9.76 3.12 0.17
N PHE A 146 -9.18 3.92 1.07
CA PHE A 146 -9.27 5.37 1.01
C PHE A 146 -8.13 6.07 1.76
N HIS A 147 -7.91 7.33 1.41
CA HIS A 147 -7.11 8.27 2.19
C HIS A 147 -7.99 9.01 3.22
N PRO A 148 -7.61 9.05 4.51
CA PRO A 148 -8.31 9.87 5.49
C PRO A 148 -8.00 11.36 5.25
N TYR A 149 -8.90 12.24 5.69
CA TYR A 149 -8.71 13.69 5.50
C TYR A 149 -7.49 14.21 6.26
N GLU A 150 -7.24 13.66 7.44
CA GLU A 150 -6.23 14.09 8.41
C GLU A 150 -4.81 13.68 8.01
N MET A 151 -4.65 12.61 7.24
CA MET A 151 -3.34 12.09 6.86
C MET A 151 -3.37 11.49 5.44
N LYS A 152 -3.27 12.37 4.44
CA LYS A 152 -3.42 12.02 3.01
C LYS A 152 -2.42 10.99 2.50
N THR A 153 -1.30 10.78 3.19
CA THR A 153 -0.27 9.81 2.81
C THR A 153 -0.56 8.40 3.32
N ARG A 154 -1.62 8.20 4.10
CA ARG A 154 -2.03 6.89 4.63
C ARG A 154 -3.11 6.27 3.78
N LEU A 155 -2.98 4.97 3.51
CA LEU A 155 -4.06 4.16 2.96
C LEU A 155 -4.75 3.41 4.09
N LEU A 156 -6.06 3.58 4.20
CA LEU A 156 -6.91 2.88 5.15
C LEU A 156 -7.89 1.98 4.41
N CYS A 157 -8.27 0.86 5.01
CA CYS A 157 -9.30 -0.04 4.50
C CYS A 157 -10.18 -0.57 5.63
N THR A 158 -11.32 -1.13 5.25
CA THR A 158 -12.18 -1.92 6.15
C THR A 158 -11.91 -3.42 5.99
N ASP A 159 -12.67 -4.24 6.70
CA ASP A 159 -12.65 -5.71 6.57
C ASP A 159 -12.86 -6.17 5.12
N VAL A 160 -13.61 -5.42 4.30
CA VAL A 160 -13.96 -5.80 2.92
C VAL A 160 -12.72 -6.07 2.06
N LEU A 161 -11.74 -5.15 2.06
CA LEU A 161 -10.51 -5.32 1.28
C LEU A 161 -9.61 -6.39 1.91
N LYS A 162 -9.45 -6.31 3.24
CA LYS A 162 -8.55 -7.20 3.98
C LYS A 162 -8.95 -8.66 3.79
N ASP A 163 -10.23 -8.98 3.90
CA ASP A 163 -10.76 -10.33 3.73
C ASP A 163 -10.52 -10.88 2.34
N VAL A 164 -10.68 -10.07 1.29
CA VAL A 164 -10.45 -10.51 -0.10
C VAL A 164 -8.97 -10.83 -0.31
N VAL A 165 -8.06 -9.98 0.19
CA VAL A 165 -6.62 -10.20 0.09
C VAL A 165 -6.20 -11.46 0.84
N GLU A 166 -6.63 -11.62 2.09
CA GLU A 166 -6.26 -12.76 2.94
C GLU A 166 -6.85 -14.08 2.42
N LYS A 167 -8.15 -14.11 2.06
CA LYS A 167 -8.82 -15.34 1.56
C LYS A 167 -8.24 -15.81 0.24
N SER A 168 -7.69 -14.90 -0.56
CA SER A 168 -7.09 -15.22 -1.86
C SER A 168 -5.61 -15.59 -1.77
N GLY A 169 -5.02 -15.50 -0.58
CA GLY A 169 -3.62 -15.85 -0.34
C GLY A 169 -2.62 -14.92 -1.04
N LEU A 170 -3.04 -13.69 -1.38
CA LEU A 170 -2.14 -12.73 -1.99
C LEU A 170 -1.10 -12.23 -0.96
N VAL A 171 0.13 -11.99 -1.43
CA VAL A 171 1.28 -11.67 -0.57
C VAL A 171 1.87 -10.30 -0.91
N GLY A 172 2.25 -9.55 0.13
CA GLY A 172 3.01 -8.30 0.00
C GLY A 172 2.42 -7.13 0.78
N LEU A 173 1.17 -7.22 1.22
CA LEU A 173 0.52 -6.23 2.09
C LEU A 173 0.59 -6.61 3.57
N THR A 174 0.55 -5.57 4.39
CA THR A 174 0.38 -5.62 5.84
C THR A 174 -0.83 -4.78 6.23
N PHE A 175 -1.56 -5.27 7.23
CA PHE A 175 -2.76 -4.63 7.76
C PHE A 175 -2.55 -4.33 9.25
N GLN A 176 -2.34 -3.07 9.58
CA GLN A 176 -2.22 -2.62 10.96
C GLN A 176 -3.61 -2.25 11.46
N HIS A 177 -4.13 -2.96 12.47
CA HIS A 177 -5.40 -2.59 13.09
C HIS A 177 -5.28 -1.23 13.79
N LEU A 178 -6.24 -0.34 13.52
CA LEU A 178 -6.28 1.01 14.09
C LEU A 178 -7.49 1.22 15.00
N TRP A 179 -8.62 0.58 14.67
CA TRP A 179 -9.89 0.86 15.31
C TRP A 179 -10.91 -0.26 15.06
N ASN A 180 -11.82 -0.46 16.02
CA ASN A 180 -13.05 -1.20 15.79
C ASN A 180 -14.25 -0.51 16.46
N SER A 181 -15.45 -0.82 15.98
CA SER A 181 -16.70 -0.20 16.44
C SER A 181 -17.09 -0.55 17.88
N THR A 182 -16.49 -1.59 18.45
CA THR A 182 -16.80 -2.08 19.80
C THR A 182 -16.00 -1.33 20.86
N THR A 183 -14.70 -1.11 20.63
CA THR A 183 -13.78 -0.46 21.58
C THR A 183 -13.69 1.06 21.36
N GLY A 184 -14.10 1.56 20.19
CA GLY A 184 -14.10 2.99 19.88
C GLY A 184 -12.72 3.57 19.59
N GLY A 185 -11.70 2.72 19.42
CA GLY A 185 -10.35 3.09 18.97
C GLY A 185 -9.27 2.65 19.93
N GLU A 186 -8.18 2.10 19.36
CA GLU A 186 -7.01 1.68 20.11
C GLU A 186 -5.85 2.66 19.89
N TRP A 187 -4.93 2.69 20.85
CA TRP A 187 -3.61 3.26 20.60
C TRP A 187 -2.92 2.44 19.51
N VAL A 188 -2.39 3.13 18.50
CA VAL A 188 -1.62 2.56 17.41
C VAL A 188 -0.40 1.86 18.00
N LYS A 189 -0.45 0.52 18.02
CA LYS A 189 0.66 -0.29 18.52
C LYS A 189 1.81 -0.28 17.52
N ARG A 190 3.03 -0.09 18.04
CA ARG A 190 4.29 -0.18 17.29
C ARG A 190 5.17 -1.28 17.88
N PRO A 191 5.69 -2.21 17.07
CA PRO A 191 5.41 -2.40 15.63
C PRO A 191 3.93 -2.76 15.35
N PRO A 192 3.45 -2.62 14.10
CA PRO A 192 2.09 -2.98 13.73
C PRO A 192 1.68 -4.36 14.24
N VAL A 193 0.63 -4.43 15.06
CA VAL A 193 0.05 -5.72 15.44
C VAL A 193 -0.83 -6.18 14.28
N LEU A 194 -0.33 -7.17 13.54
CA LEU A 194 -1.08 -7.84 12.49
C LEU A 194 -2.24 -8.62 13.13
N GLY A 195 -3.41 -8.66 12.47
CA GLY A 195 -4.52 -9.54 12.91
C GLY A 195 -4.10 -11.02 12.92
N PRO A 196 -4.77 -11.94 13.62
CA PRO A 196 -4.26 -13.31 13.88
C PRO A 196 -3.83 -14.08 12.62
N ILE A 197 -4.55 -13.91 11.51
CA ILE A 197 -4.25 -14.54 10.22
C ILE A 197 -3.03 -13.88 9.57
N ALA A 198 -3.02 -12.55 9.43
CA ALA A 198 -1.87 -11.80 8.94
C ALA A 198 -0.62 -11.94 9.83
N ALA A 199 -0.77 -12.08 11.14
CA ALA A 199 0.29 -12.31 12.10
C ALA A 199 0.86 -13.72 11.94
N LYS A 200 0.00 -14.72 11.78
CA LYS A 200 0.43 -16.09 11.46
C LYS A 200 1.13 -16.13 10.11
N LEU A 201 0.56 -15.54 9.07
CA LEU A 201 1.16 -15.49 7.74
C LEU A 201 2.48 -14.69 7.76
N GLY A 202 2.52 -13.54 8.43
CA GLY A 202 3.71 -12.69 8.59
C GLY A 202 4.82 -13.40 9.37
N LYS A 203 4.48 -14.00 10.51
CA LYS A 203 5.42 -14.80 11.32
C LYS A 203 5.88 -16.06 10.58
N GLU A 204 4.99 -16.77 9.88
CA GLU A 204 5.38 -17.89 9.03
C GLU A 204 6.24 -17.43 7.83
N LEU A 205 5.99 -16.23 7.30
CA LEU A 205 6.78 -15.65 6.21
C LEU A 205 8.17 -15.25 6.69
N GLU A 206 8.28 -14.69 7.89
CA GLU A 206 9.53 -14.29 8.55
C GLU A 206 10.34 -15.50 9.02
N GLU A 207 9.74 -16.43 9.76
CA GLU A 207 10.39 -17.67 10.23
C GLU A 207 10.82 -18.59 9.09
N LYS A 208 10.04 -18.61 7.99
CA LYS A 208 10.37 -19.40 6.80
C LYS A 208 10.93 -18.52 5.68
N TRP A 209 11.44 -17.32 5.98
CA TRP A 209 11.83 -16.34 4.97
C TRP A 209 12.83 -16.92 3.97
N GLU A 210 13.86 -17.62 4.42
CA GLU A 210 14.83 -18.27 3.54
C GLU A 210 14.19 -19.32 2.60
N LYS A 211 13.16 -20.03 3.07
CA LYS A 211 12.39 -20.97 2.25
C LYS A 211 11.44 -20.25 1.30
N ASN A 212 10.79 -19.18 1.74
CA ASN A 212 9.85 -18.41 0.95
C ASN A 212 10.55 -17.56 -0.11
N LYS A 213 11.71 -16.98 0.20
CA LYS A 213 12.59 -16.30 -0.75
C LYS A 213 13.00 -17.25 -1.87
N LYS A 214 13.31 -18.53 -1.57
CA LYS A 214 13.53 -19.56 -2.60
C LYS A 214 12.27 -19.88 -3.41
N LYS A 215 11.08 -19.91 -2.78
CA LYS A 215 9.79 -20.18 -3.44
C LYS A 215 9.40 -19.08 -4.43
N TYR A 216 9.45 -17.82 -4.01
CA TYR A 216 9.06 -16.68 -4.84
C TYR A 216 10.19 -16.26 -5.79
N GLY A 217 11.44 -16.43 -5.37
CA GLY A 217 12.63 -16.01 -6.10
C GLY A 217 12.82 -14.50 -6.06
N LEU A 218 14.04 -14.05 -6.38
CA LEU A 218 14.30 -12.64 -6.61
C LEU A 218 13.76 -12.25 -7.99
N LEU A 219 12.97 -11.18 -8.03
CA LEU A 219 12.46 -10.61 -9.26
C LEU A 219 13.63 -10.15 -10.14
N TYR A 220 14.70 -9.61 -9.53
CA TYR A 220 15.90 -9.23 -10.26
C TYR A 220 16.54 -10.43 -10.97
N ASP A 221 16.71 -11.56 -10.29
CA ASP A 221 17.30 -12.77 -10.90
C ASP A 221 16.49 -13.29 -12.08
N LYS A 222 15.16 -13.14 -12.06
CA LYS A 222 14.29 -13.53 -13.17
C LYS A 222 14.41 -12.62 -14.39
N LEU A 223 14.91 -11.39 -14.20
CA LEU A 223 14.94 -10.35 -15.23
C LEU A 223 16.36 -10.00 -15.70
N LYS A 224 17.39 -10.24 -14.88
CA LYS A 224 18.79 -9.83 -15.12
C LYS A 224 19.43 -10.44 -16.37
N ASP A 225 19.02 -11.65 -16.74
CA ASP A 225 19.61 -12.36 -17.89
C ASP A 225 19.03 -11.89 -19.24
N LYS A 226 18.01 -11.01 -19.23
CA LYS A 226 17.34 -10.56 -20.45
C LYS A 226 17.58 -9.11 -20.81
N GLU A 227 17.80 -8.21 -19.85
CA GLU A 227 17.85 -6.78 -20.13
C GLU A 227 18.77 -6.04 -19.16
N GLY A 228 19.51 -5.04 -19.65
CA GLY A 228 20.37 -4.15 -18.88
C GLY A 228 19.62 -3.26 -17.88
N ILE A 229 18.87 -3.88 -16.96
CA ILE A 229 18.24 -3.25 -15.81
C ILE A 229 19.36 -2.58 -15.02
N LYS A 230 19.29 -1.25 -14.89
CA LYS A 230 20.19 -0.52 -14.02
C LYS A 230 19.82 -0.84 -12.57
N LEU A 231 20.57 -1.76 -11.98
CA LEU A 231 20.68 -1.94 -10.54
C LEU A 231 20.92 -0.60 -9.85
N ILE A 232 20.31 -0.43 -8.68
CA ILE A 232 20.61 0.66 -7.74
C ILE A 232 21.81 0.23 -6.91
#